data_AF-A0A0J5Q8R4-F1
#
_entry.id   AF-A0A0J5Q8R4-F1
#
_cell.length_a   1.000
_cell.length_b   1.000
_cell.length_c   1.000
_cell.angle_alpha   90.00
_cell.angle_beta   90.00
_cell.angle_gamma   90.00
#
_symmetry.space_group_name_H-M   'P 1'
#
loop_
_entity.id
_entity.type
_entity.pdbx_description
1 polymer ?
#
loop_
_entity_poly.entity_id
_entity_poly.type
_entity_poly.pdbx_seq_one_letter_code
_entity_poly.pdbx_strand_id
1 'polypeptide(L)'
;MDARLYEKARVRYEFGCKVSLATTIDGGFVVGMRAMPGNPYDGHTLAEALEQVETLTDRRPDLAVVDRGYRGHGVGTTHVLISGMRRGLTDGLKAQLRRRSAIEPEIGHMKTDGRLARCPLKGTKGDALFAVLCGCGHNIRKILARLRARLVLLFEGLSRAQRAINAFTVRSIALQIAA
;
A
#
# COMPACT_ATOMS: atom_id res chain seq x y z
N MET A 1 -6.11 0.41 8.84
CA MET A 1 -6.27 0.56 7.37
C MET A 1 -6.35 2.04 7.04
N ASP A 2 -5.84 2.46 5.89
CA ASP A 2 -6.05 3.79 5.29
C ASP A 2 -6.90 3.65 4.02
N ALA A 3 -7.95 4.46 3.84
CA ALA A 3 -8.92 4.29 2.77
C ALA A 3 -9.20 5.59 2.00
N ARG A 4 -9.20 5.51 0.67
CA ARG A 4 -9.45 6.66 -0.21
C ARG A 4 -10.14 6.28 -1.52
N LEU A 5 -11.05 7.14 -1.97
CA LEU A 5 -11.61 7.07 -3.31
C LEU A 5 -10.79 7.88 -4.29
N TYR A 6 -10.58 7.29 -5.45
CA TYR A 6 -9.89 7.90 -6.58
C TYR A 6 -10.85 8.05 -7.76
N GLU A 7 -10.82 9.20 -8.44
CA GLU A 7 -11.65 9.50 -9.63
C GLU A 7 -10.78 9.85 -10.85
N LYS A 8 -11.22 9.42 -12.04
CA LYS A 8 -10.78 9.98 -13.32
C LYS A 8 -11.86 9.80 -14.40
N ALA A 9 -12.39 10.89 -14.93
CA ALA A 9 -13.28 10.88 -16.10
C ALA A 9 -13.06 12.16 -16.93
N ARG A 10 -12.05 12.18 -17.80
CA ARG A 10 -11.78 13.28 -18.74
C ARG A 10 -11.27 12.84 -20.14
N VAL A 11 -10.97 11.56 -20.41
CA VAL A 11 -10.41 11.11 -21.72
C VAL A 11 -11.00 9.76 -22.19
N ARG A 12 -11.12 9.53 -23.51
CA ARG A 12 -11.48 8.21 -24.08
C ARG A 12 -10.47 7.15 -23.63
N TYR A 13 -10.97 5.97 -23.21
CA TYR A 13 -10.23 4.86 -22.57
C TYR A 13 -9.80 5.07 -21.10
N GLU A 14 -10.45 5.97 -20.37
CA GLU A 14 -10.28 6.08 -18.92
C GLU A 14 -11.23 5.15 -18.16
N PHE A 15 -10.83 4.79 -16.93
CA PHE A 15 -11.71 4.14 -15.96
C PHE A 15 -13.06 4.85 -15.93
N GLY A 16 -14.14 4.13 -16.20
CA GLY A 16 -15.49 4.73 -16.26
C GLY A 16 -16.08 5.02 -14.88
N CYS A 17 -15.35 4.72 -13.81
CA CYS A 17 -15.85 4.76 -12.44
C CYS A 17 -14.75 5.10 -11.43
N LYS A 18 -15.16 5.64 -10.28
CA LYS A 18 -14.30 5.80 -9.11
C LYS A 18 -13.75 4.44 -8.67
N VAL A 19 -12.58 4.42 -8.05
CA VAL A 19 -12.00 3.22 -7.43
C VAL A 19 -11.73 3.51 -5.96
N SER A 20 -12.30 2.69 -5.08
CA SER A 20 -11.94 2.67 -3.66
C SER A 20 -10.63 1.91 -3.49
N LEU A 21 -9.72 2.48 -2.73
CA LEU A 21 -8.43 1.91 -2.38
C LEU A 21 -8.29 1.86 -0.86
N ALA A 22 -7.92 0.69 -0.35
CA ALA A 22 -7.58 0.47 1.04
C ALA A 22 -6.15 -0.06 1.16
N THR A 23 -5.34 0.57 2.01
CA THR A 23 -3.96 0.15 2.28
C THR A 23 -3.69 -0.06 3.77
N THR A 24 -2.63 -0.82 4.08
CA THR A 24 -2.08 -0.89 5.44
C THR A 24 -1.36 0.42 5.79
N ILE A 25 -1.54 0.94 6.99
CA ILE A 25 -0.94 2.23 7.42
C ILE A 25 0.59 2.21 7.38
N ASP A 26 1.21 1.13 7.86
CA ASP A 26 2.67 1.09 8.03
C ASP A 26 3.42 0.61 6.79
N GLY A 27 2.80 -0.29 6.00
CA GLY A 27 3.44 -0.91 4.86
C GLY A 27 2.99 -0.37 3.50
N GLY A 28 1.88 0.38 3.45
CA GLY A 28 1.23 0.79 2.19
C GLY A 28 0.88 -0.38 1.26
N PHE A 29 0.66 -1.59 1.79
CA PHE A 29 0.17 -2.72 1.01
C PHE A 29 -1.31 -2.55 0.74
N VAL A 30 -1.72 -2.82 -0.49
CA VAL A 30 -3.13 -2.80 -0.89
C VAL A 30 -3.82 -4.02 -0.29
N VAL A 31 -4.86 -3.77 0.51
CA VAL A 31 -5.68 -4.80 1.16
C VAL A 31 -7.13 -4.77 0.70
N GLY A 32 -7.50 -3.75 -0.10
CA GLY A 32 -8.78 -3.67 -0.79
C GLY A 32 -8.66 -2.71 -1.97
N MET A 33 -9.27 -3.06 -3.09
CA MET A 33 -9.35 -2.21 -4.26
C MET A 33 -10.61 -2.56 -5.05
N ARG A 34 -11.56 -1.63 -5.14
CA ARG A 34 -12.90 -1.88 -5.69
C ARG A 34 -13.34 -0.76 -6.61
N ALA A 35 -13.77 -1.11 -7.82
CA ALA A 35 -14.46 -0.19 -8.70
C ALA A 35 -15.84 0.19 -8.11
N MET A 36 -16.19 1.47 -8.22
CA MET A 36 -17.39 2.09 -7.66
C MET A 36 -18.20 2.75 -8.79
N PRO A 37 -19.02 1.98 -9.52
CA PRO A 37 -19.85 2.50 -10.60
C PRO A 37 -20.81 3.61 -10.12
N GLY A 38 -21.10 4.58 -10.99
CA GLY A 38 -22.00 5.69 -10.66
C GLY A 38 -21.38 6.81 -9.82
N ASN A 39 -20.06 6.75 -9.58
CA ASN A 39 -19.28 7.77 -8.87
C ASN A 39 -19.93 8.25 -7.55
N PRO A 40 -20.21 7.33 -6.61
CA PRO A 40 -20.87 7.66 -5.36
C PRO A 40 -20.10 8.70 -4.55
N TYR A 41 -20.82 9.36 -3.64
CA TYR A 41 -20.22 10.21 -2.62
C TYR A 41 -19.35 9.39 -1.67
N ASP A 42 -18.19 9.92 -1.31
CA ASP A 42 -17.15 9.14 -0.65
C ASP A 42 -17.58 8.60 0.73
N GLY A 43 -18.36 9.36 1.50
CA GLY A 43 -18.93 8.90 2.76
C GLY A 43 -19.71 7.59 2.62
N HIS A 44 -20.43 7.39 1.52
CA HIS A 44 -21.29 6.23 1.34
C HIS A 44 -20.52 4.95 0.95
N THR A 45 -19.24 5.04 0.58
CA THR A 45 -18.47 3.88 0.13
C THR A 45 -17.61 3.24 1.21
N LEU A 46 -17.52 3.83 2.40
CA LEU A 46 -16.63 3.32 3.45
C LEU A 46 -17.04 1.92 3.92
N ALA A 47 -18.35 1.67 4.03
CA ALA A 47 -18.88 0.37 4.42
C ALA A 47 -18.46 -0.72 3.43
N GLU A 48 -18.63 -0.48 2.14
CA GLU A 48 -18.23 -1.40 1.07
C GLU A 48 -16.71 -1.62 0.99
N ALA A 49 -15.92 -0.58 1.30
CA ALA A 49 -14.47 -0.69 1.37
C ALA A 49 -14.03 -1.59 2.54
N LEU A 50 -14.64 -1.42 3.72
CA LEU A 50 -14.36 -2.25 4.89
C LEU A 50 -14.81 -3.69 4.68
N GLU A 51 -16.00 -3.89 4.11
CA GLU A 51 -16.51 -5.22 3.72
C GLU A 51 -15.53 -5.95 2.79
N GLN A 52 -15.00 -5.24 1.78
CA GLN A 52 -14.03 -5.84 0.87
C GLN A 52 -12.76 -6.26 1.60
N VAL A 53 -12.22 -5.40 2.48
CA VAL A 53 -11.02 -5.73 3.24
C VAL A 53 -11.25 -6.92 4.16
N GLU A 54 -12.40 -6.97 4.83
CA GLU A 54 -12.79 -8.10 5.68
C GLU A 54 -12.89 -9.39 4.86
N THR A 55 -13.50 -9.34 3.68
CA THR A 55 -13.61 -10.50 2.77
C THR A 55 -12.23 -10.97 2.26
N LEU A 56 -11.31 -10.06 1.95
CA LEU A 56 -10.01 -10.42 1.38
C LEU A 56 -8.98 -10.84 2.42
N THR A 57 -9.17 -10.47 3.68
CA THR A 57 -8.18 -10.68 4.74
C THR A 57 -8.69 -11.52 5.91
N ASP A 58 -9.96 -11.96 5.86
CA ASP A 58 -10.71 -12.59 6.96
C ASP A 58 -10.66 -11.79 8.28
N ARG A 59 -10.39 -10.49 8.18
CA ARG A 59 -10.21 -9.61 9.34
C ARG A 59 -10.79 -8.24 9.07
N ARG A 60 -11.72 -7.84 9.93
CA ARG A 60 -12.19 -6.47 9.96
C ARG A 60 -11.11 -5.56 10.56
N PRO A 61 -10.82 -4.40 9.94
CA PRO A 61 -9.93 -3.42 10.54
C PRO A 61 -10.56 -2.83 11.82
N ASP A 62 -9.80 -2.82 12.92
CA ASP A 62 -10.20 -2.12 14.16
C ASP A 62 -10.21 -0.59 13.96
N LEU A 63 -9.31 -0.10 13.10
CA LEU A 63 -9.10 1.31 12.80
C LEU A 63 -9.03 1.56 11.29
N ALA A 64 -9.81 2.53 10.84
CA ALA A 64 -9.74 3.10 9.51
C ALA A 64 -9.37 4.59 9.58
N VAL A 65 -8.33 5.00 8.88
CA VAL A 65 -7.97 6.41 8.70
C VAL A 65 -8.41 6.84 7.31
N VAL A 66 -9.13 7.95 7.20
CA VAL A 66 -9.83 8.30 5.96
C VAL A 66 -9.78 9.79 5.64
N ASP A 67 -10.10 10.10 4.38
CA ASP A 67 -10.26 11.46 3.89
C ASP A 67 -11.45 12.22 4.46
N ARG A 68 -11.37 13.55 4.40
CA ARG A 68 -12.45 14.44 4.85
C ARG A 68 -13.75 14.22 4.04
N GLY A 69 -13.63 13.70 2.82
CA GLY A 69 -14.75 13.30 1.98
C GLY A 69 -15.59 12.17 2.57
N TYR A 70 -15.06 11.39 3.52
CA TYR A 70 -15.78 10.31 4.18
C TYR A 70 -16.66 10.76 5.37
N ARG A 71 -16.96 12.07 5.48
CA ARG A 71 -17.90 12.54 6.52
C ARG A 71 -19.29 11.97 6.26
N GLY A 72 -20.02 11.68 7.35
CA GLY A 72 -21.36 11.07 7.24
C GLY A 72 -21.34 9.61 6.82
N HIS A 73 -20.23 8.89 7.03
CA HIS A 73 -20.07 7.50 6.57
C HIS A 73 -21.00 6.46 7.22
N GLY A 74 -21.62 6.76 8.37
CA GLY A 74 -22.60 5.86 9.00
C GLY A 74 -22.07 4.53 9.55
N VAL A 75 -20.75 4.31 9.55
CA VAL A 75 -20.11 3.08 10.05
C VAL A 75 -19.86 3.19 11.56
N GLY A 76 -20.43 2.28 12.35
CA GLY A 76 -20.21 2.20 13.82
C GLY A 76 -19.33 1.04 14.29
N THR A 77 -19.01 0.11 13.40
CA THR A 77 -18.34 -1.17 13.67
C THR A 77 -16.81 -1.12 13.66
N THR A 78 -16.24 -0.06 13.09
CA THR A 78 -14.79 0.18 13.00
C THR A 78 -14.54 1.60 13.51
N HIS A 79 -13.47 1.80 14.28
CA HIS A 79 -13.09 3.15 14.69
C HIS A 79 -12.57 3.94 13.49
N VAL A 80 -13.23 5.05 13.13
CA VAL A 80 -12.87 5.85 11.95
C VAL A 80 -12.24 7.18 12.35
N LEU A 81 -11.00 7.40 11.91
CA LEU A 81 -10.31 8.69 12.03
C LEU A 81 -10.41 9.46 10.72
N ILE A 82 -11.16 10.57 10.76
CA ILE A 82 -11.32 11.46 9.61
C ILE A 82 -10.23 12.54 9.64
N SER A 83 -9.56 12.78 8.51
CA SER A 83 -8.57 13.84 8.37
C SER A 83 -9.09 15.21 8.83
N GLY A 84 -8.24 15.95 9.55
CA GLY A 84 -8.59 17.25 10.14
C GLY A 84 -9.21 17.19 11.53
N MET A 85 -9.43 16.01 12.11
CA MET A 85 -9.81 15.85 13.52
C MET A 85 -8.66 16.35 14.43
N ARG A 86 -8.99 17.16 15.44
CA ARG A 86 -8.01 17.76 16.36
C ARG A 86 -8.27 17.48 17.84
N ARG A 87 -9.49 17.09 18.22
CA ARG A 87 -9.92 16.87 19.61
C ARG A 87 -10.03 15.38 19.91
N GLY A 88 -9.76 14.98 21.16
CA GLY A 88 -9.96 13.60 21.62
C GLY A 88 -8.97 12.58 21.05
N LEU A 89 -7.82 13.02 20.53
CA LEU A 89 -6.82 12.13 19.92
C LEU A 89 -5.63 11.90 20.85
N THR A 90 -5.29 10.63 21.08
CA THR A 90 -4.00 10.22 21.65
C THR A 90 -2.88 10.47 20.64
N ASP A 91 -1.64 10.52 21.10
CA ASP A 91 -0.50 10.81 20.21
C ASP A 91 -0.28 9.72 19.15
N GLY A 92 -0.64 8.47 19.45
CA GLY A 92 -0.65 7.36 18.49
C GLY A 92 -1.65 7.59 17.34
N LEU A 93 -2.89 7.99 17.68
CA LEU A 93 -3.91 8.29 16.66
C LEU A 93 -3.53 9.51 15.84
N LYS A 94 -2.91 10.53 16.44
CA LYS A 94 -2.35 11.68 15.70
C LYS A 94 -1.26 11.24 14.73
N ALA A 95 -0.38 10.31 15.13
CA ALA A 95 0.67 9.80 14.27
C ALA A 95 0.10 9.03 13.07
N GLN A 96 -0.91 8.18 13.29
CA GLN A 96 -1.60 7.45 12.21
C GLN A 96 -2.33 8.41 11.26
N LEU A 97 -3.00 9.44 11.80
CA LEU A 97 -3.65 10.48 10.99
C LEU A 97 -2.66 11.24 10.10
N ARG A 98 -1.44 11.49 10.60
CA ARG A 98 -0.35 12.08 9.81
C ARG A 98 0.17 11.11 8.75
N ARG A 99 0.36 9.83 9.09
CA ARG A 99 0.85 8.80 8.15
C ARG A 99 -0.08 8.55 6.97
N ARG A 100 -1.37 8.84 7.10
CA ARG A 100 -2.34 8.67 6.01
C ARG A 100 -2.02 9.49 4.74
N SER A 101 -1.19 10.53 4.80
CA SER A 101 -0.70 11.17 3.58
C SER A 101 0.14 10.24 2.70
N ALA A 102 0.67 9.14 3.24
CA ALA A 102 1.45 8.15 2.51
C ALA A 102 0.62 7.41 1.43
N ILE A 103 -0.71 7.39 1.52
CA ILE A 103 -1.55 6.78 0.47
C ILE A 103 -1.43 7.50 -0.88
N GLU A 104 -1.08 8.79 -0.89
CA GLU A 104 -0.93 9.58 -2.11
C GLU A 104 0.26 9.12 -2.98
N PRO A 105 1.48 8.95 -2.42
CA PRO A 105 2.56 8.25 -3.10
C PRO A 105 2.16 6.87 -3.64
N GLU A 106 1.45 6.05 -2.85
CA GLU A 106 1.04 4.71 -3.28
C GLU A 106 0.10 4.77 -4.50
N ILE A 107 -0.88 5.68 -4.50
CA ILE A 107 -1.75 5.95 -5.66
C ILE A 107 -0.92 6.44 -6.85
N GLY A 108 0.07 7.30 -6.62
CA GLY A 108 1.02 7.76 -7.64
C GLY A 108 1.73 6.59 -8.33
N HIS A 109 2.35 5.71 -7.55
CA HIS A 109 3.03 4.51 -8.06
C HIS A 109 2.09 3.56 -8.81
N MET A 110 0.84 3.40 -8.36
CA MET A 110 -0.15 2.61 -9.09
C MET A 110 -0.55 3.23 -10.43
N LYS A 111 -0.58 4.56 -10.52
CA LYS A 111 -0.85 5.26 -11.79
C LYS A 111 0.30 5.14 -12.77
N THR A 112 1.53 5.38 -12.32
CA THR A 112 2.71 5.39 -13.19
C THR A 112 3.10 3.99 -13.63
N ASP A 113 3.19 3.07 -12.67
CA ASP A 113 3.79 1.75 -12.91
C ASP A 113 2.71 0.69 -13.15
N GLY A 114 1.57 0.81 -12.44
CA GLY A 114 0.44 -0.11 -12.54
C GLY A 114 -0.56 0.25 -13.64
N ARG A 115 -0.31 1.34 -14.38
CA ARG A 115 -1.19 1.87 -15.43
C ARG A 115 -2.64 2.12 -14.97
N LEU A 116 -2.85 2.35 -13.67
CA LEU A 116 -4.18 2.63 -13.10
C LEU A 116 -4.88 3.81 -13.81
N ALA A 117 -4.10 4.68 -14.47
CA ALA A 117 -4.61 5.81 -15.23
C ALA A 117 -5.46 5.44 -16.47
N ARG A 118 -5.42 4.19 -16.96
CA ARG A 118 -6.21 3.71 -18.11
C ARG A 118 -6.61 2.24 -17.93
N CYS A 119 -7.90 1.93 -18.02
CA CYS A 119 -8.38 0.55 -17.99
C CYS A 119 -8.37 -0.03 -19.42
N PRO A 120 -7.58 -1.08 -19.70
CA PRO A 120 -7.60 -1.73 -21.01
C PRO A 120 -8.78 -2.70 -21.17
N LEU A 121 -9.46 -3.05 -20.07
CA LEU A 121 -10.55 -4.00 -20.07
C LEU A 121 -11.89 -3.30 -20.33
N LYS A 122 -12.81 -4.01 -20.99
CA LYS A 122 -14.08 -3.43 -21.43
C LYS A 122 -15.15 -3.51 -20.33
N GLY A 123 -15.83 -2.39 -20.11
CA GLY A 123 -17.04 -2.29 -19.28
C GLY A 123 -16.77 -2.38 -17.77
N THR A 124 -17.85 -2.32 -16.99
CA THR A 124 -17.79 -2.24 -15.51
C THR A 124 -17.11 -3.45 -14.87
N LYS A 125 -17.32 -4.66 -15.42
CA LYS A 125 -16.62 -5.87 -14.99
C LYS A 125 -15.10 -5.78 -15.26
N GLY A 126 -14.74 -5.21 -16.40
CA GLY A 126 -13.34 -4.95 -16.76
C GLY A 126 -12.69 -3.98 -15.79
N ASP A 127 -13.36 -2.88 -15.47
CA ASP A 127 -12.89 -1.90 -14.48
C ASP A 127 -12.67 -2.55 -13.09
N ALA A 128 -13.62 -3.37 -12.64
CA ALA A 128 -13.51 -4.07 -11.36
C ALA A 128 -12.31 -5.04 -11.32
N LEU A 129 -12.14 -5.86 -12.36
CA LEU A 129 -11.01 -6.79 -12.48
C LEU A 129 -9.67 -6.05 -12.55
N PHE A 130 -9.60 -5.01 -13.39
CA PHE A 130 -8.37 -4.27 -13.58
C PHE A 130 -7.96 -3.50 -12.32
N ALA A 131 -8.92 -2.97 -11.54
CA ALA A 131 -8.65 -2.35 -10.26
C ALA A 131 -7.95 -3.33 -9.30
N VAL A 132 -8.51 -4.54 -9.12
CA VAL A 132 -7.91 -5.57 -8.27
C VAL A 132 -6.52 -5.98 -8.77
N LEU A 133 -6.36 -6.22 -10.07
CA LEU A 133 -5.06 -6.59 -10.66
C LEU A 133 -3.99 -5.51 -10.48
N CYS A 134 -4.38 -4.22 -10.56
CA CYS A 134 -3.47 -3.12 -10.31
C CYS A 134 -2.97 -3.12 -8.86
N GLY A 135 -3.86 -3.34 -7.89
CA GLY A 135 -3.52 -3.50 -6.48
C GLY A 135 -2.59 -4.70 -6.22
N CYS A 136 -2.88 -5.84 -6.84
CA CYS A 136 -2.01 -7.03 -6.77
C CYS A 136 -0.61 -6.74 -7.35
N GLY A 137 -0.55 -6.13 -8.53
CA GLY A 137 0.72 -5.78 -9.17
C GLY A 137 1.55 -4.79 -8.35
N HIS A 138 0.90 -3.88 -7.63
CA HIS A 138 1.56 -3.00 -6.67
C HIS A 138 2.18 -3.75 -5.49
N ASN A 139 1.42 -4.64 -4.87
CA ASN A 139 1.92 -5.48 -3.78
C ASN A 139 3.11 -6.35 -4.21
N ILE A 140 3.03 -6.98 -5.38
CA ILE A 140 4.11 -7.80 -5.93
C ILE A 140 5.38 -6.96 -6.12
N ARG A 141 5.28 -5.76 -6.71
CA ARG A 141 6.43 -4.86 -6.86
C ARG A 141 7.08 -4.51 -5.51
N LYS A 142 6.28 -4.26 -4.47
CA LYS A 142 6.79 -3.96 -3.12
C LYS A 142 7.51 -5.16 -2.49
N ILE A 143 6.94 -6.37 -2.63
CA ILE A 143 7.56 -7.61 -2.16
C ILE A 143 8.89 -7.84 -2.87
N LEU A 144 8.91 -7.75 -4.20
CA LEU A 144 10.12 -7.94 -5.00
C LEU A 144 11.21 -6.91 -4.65
N ALA A 145 10.85 -5.63 -4.46
CA ALA A 145 11.79 -4.60 -4.04
C ALA A 145 12.43 -4.93 -2.67
N ARG A 146 11.62 -5.40 -1.70
CA ARG A 146 12.12 -5.81 -0.38
C ARG A 146 13.02 -7.04 -0.46
N LEU A 147 12.64 -8.04 -1.24
CA LEU A 147 13.44 -9.25 -1.45
C LEU A 147 14.78 -8.90 -2.10
N ARG A 148 14.78 -8.06 -3.14
CA ARG A 148 16.00 -7.59 -3.79
C ARG A 148 16.93 -6.88 -2.82
N ALA A 149 16.41 -5.97 -1.98
CA ALA A 149 17.22 -5.28 -0.98
C ALA A 149 17.85 -6.25 0.03
N ARG A 150 17.09 -7.25 0.50
CA ARG A 150 17.62 -8.28 1.42
C ARG A 150 18.69 -9.15 0.77
N LEU A 151 18.50 -9.54 -0.48
CA LEU A 151 19.50 -10.32 -1.22
C LEU A 151 20.81 -9.54 -1.36
N VAL A 152 20.76 -8.24 -1.68
CA VAL A 152 21.96 -7.40 -1.75
C VAL A 152 22.71 -7.37 -0.42
N LEU A 153 21.99 -7.15 0.70
CA LEU A 153 22.60 -7.16 2.04
C LEU A 153 23.23 -8.52 2.38
N LEU A 154 22.58 -9.62 2.00
CA LEU A 154 23.11 -10.96 2.20
C LEU A 154 24.42 -11.16 1.42
N PHE A 155 24.43 -10.80 0.12
CA PHE A 155 25.64 -10.91 -0.71
C PHE A 155 26.78 -10.03 -0.19
N GLU A 156 26.49 -8.82 0.27
CA GLU A 156 27.50 -7.97 0.91
C GLU A 156 28.06 -8.59 2.19
N GLY A 157 27.20 -9.15 3.04
CA GLY A 157 27.60 -9.83 4.27
C GLY A 157 28.50 -11.02 4.00
N LEU A 158 28.11 -11.89 3.06
CA LEU A 158 28.91 -13.04 2.63
C LEU A 158 30.26 -12.60 2.05
N SER A 159 30.28 -11.57 1.21
CA SER A 159 31.51 -11.03 0.63
C SER A 159 32.46 -10.46 1.68
N ARG A 160 31.93 -9.79 2.71
CA ARG A 160 32.73 -9.27 3.84
C ARG A 160 33.30 -10.41 4.68
N ALA A 161 32.50 -11.43 4.98
CA ALA A 161 32.94 -12.61 5.70
C ALA A 161 34.08 -13.34 4.96
N GLN A 162 33.94 -13.54 3.65
CA GLN A 162 34.99 -14.17 2.83
C GLN A 162 36.30 -13.36 2.85
N ARG A 163 36.22 -12.03 2.74
CA ARG A 163 37.41 -11.16 2.82
C ARG A 163 38.08 -11.23 4.19
N ALA A 164 37.29 -11.28 5.27
CA ALA A 164 37.83 -11.40 6.64
C ALA A 164 38.55 -12.74 6.85
N ILE A 165 37.96 -13.84 6.37
CA ILE A 165 38.59 -15.17 6.40
C ILE A 165 39.91 -15.15 5.62
N ASN A 166 39.89 -14.64 4.39
CA ASN A 166 41.10 -14.55 3.57
C ASN A 166 42.20 -13.71 4.23
N ALA A 167 41.85 -12.56 4.81
CA ALA A 167 42.80 -11.71 5.52
C ALA A 167 43.40 -12.39 6.76
N PHE A 168 42.58 -13.13 7.52
CA PHE A 168 43.04 -13.92 8.67
C PHE A 168 44.00 -15.03 8.24
N THR A 169 43.66 -15.79 7.20
CA THR A 169 44.52 -16.87 6.67
C THR A 169 45.87 -16.32 6.20
N VAL A 170 45.87 -15.23 5.42
CA VAL A 170 47.11 -14.58 4.96
C VAL A 170 47.97 -14.11 6.14
N ARG A 171 47.35 -13.49 7.15
CA ARG A 171 48.06 -13.02 8.35
C ARG A 171 48.64 -14.18 9.16
N SER A 172 47.90 -15.28 9.30
CA SER A 172 48.35 -16.49 9.99
C SER A 172 49.55 -17.13 9.30
N ILE A 173 49.51 -17.26 7.97
CA ILE A 173 50.61 -17.83 7.18
C ILE A 173 51.85 -16.91 7.27
N ALA A 174 51.67 -15.59 7.17
CA ALA A 174 52.78 -14.65 7.29
C ALA A 174 53.48 -14.73 8.66
N LEU A 175 52.72 -14.93 9.75
CA LEU A 175 53.26 -15.12 11.10
C LEU A 175 54.06 -16.43 11.24
N GLN A 176 53.64 -17.50 10.56
CA GLN A 176 54.33 -18.79 10.59
C GLN A 176 55.64 -18.80 9.80
N ILE A 177 55.75 -18.00 8.74
CA ILE A 177 56.97 -17.90 7.92
C ILE A 177 58.01 -16.97 8.58
N ALA A 178 57.58 -16.00 9.39
CA ALA A 178 58.44 -15.02 10.04
C ALA A 178 59.05 -15.50 11.38
N ALA A 179 58.71 -16.72 11.83
CA ALA A 179 59.20 -17.36 13.05
C ALA A 179 60.23 -18.44 12.70
#